data_AF-A0A2M9P4I5-F1
#
_entry.id   AF-A0A2M9P4I5-F1
#
_cell.length_a   1.000
_cell.length_b   1.000
_cell.length_c   1.000
_cell.angle_alpha   90.00
_cell.angle_beta   90.00
_cell.angle_gamma   90.00
#
_symmetry.space_group_name_H-M   'P 1'
#
loop_
_entity.id
_entity.type
_entity.pdbx_description
1 polymer ?
#
loop_
_entity_poly.entity_id
_entity_poly.type
_entity_poly.pdbx_seq_one_letter_code
_entity_poly.pdbx_strand_id
1 'polypeptide(L)' 'KKMSSGHAIIILTLTQLVAQVQEKSLVLMDEPESHLHPPLLSAFIRSLSRLLHRQNGVAIIATHSPVVLQEIPRS' A
#
# COMPACT_ATOMS: atom_id res chain seq x y z
N LYS A 1 2.31 13.48 19.75
CA LYS A 1 3.08 13.51 18.48
C LYS A 1 2.12 13.93 17.37
N LYS A 2 2.33 15.05 16.66
CA LYS A 2 1.45 15.45 15.55
C LYS A 2 1.68 14.51 14.36
N MET A 3 0.59 14.08 13.71
CA MET A 3 0.64 13.25 12.51
C MET A 3 1.15 14.10 11.35
N SER A 4 2.13 13.62 10.58
CA SER A 4 2.56 14.34 9.37
C SER A 4 1.53 14.14 8.24
N SER A 5 1.59 15.00 7.22
CA SER A 5 0.74 14.87 6.02
C SER A 5 0.86 13.49 5.36
N GLY A 6 2.07 12.95 5.25
CA GLY A 6 2.31 11.61 4.70
C GLY A 6 1.66 10.50 5.53
N HIS A 7 1.69 10.60 6.86
CA HIS A 7 0.98 9.64 7.73
C HIS A 7 -0.53 9.73 7.55
N ALA A 8 -1.07 10.95 7.42
CA ALA A 8 -2.50 11.19 7.22
C ALA A 8 -3.00 10.52 5.94
N ILE A 9 -2.27 10.73 4.84
CA ILE A 9 -2.60 10.20 3.52
C ILE A 9 -2.59 8.68 3.55
N ILE A 10 -1.55 8.05 4.08
CA ILE A 10 -1.48 6.58 4.15
C ILE A 10 -2.64 5.98 4.95
N ILE A 11 -2.96 6.57 6.11
CA ILE A 11 -4.05 6.08 6.94
C ILE A 11 -5.37 6.22 6.20
N LEU A 12 -5.62 7.37 5.59
CA LEU A 12 -6.82 7.59 4.78
C LEU A 12 -6.92 6.57 3.64
N THR A 13 -5.86 6.40 2.86
CA THR A 13 -5.81 5.45 1.75
C THR A 13 -6.05 4.01 2.21
N LEU A 14 -5.41 3.57 3.31
CA LEU A 14 -5.65 2.24 3.88
C LEU A 14 -7.09 2.07 4.35
N THR A 15 -7.66 3.07 5.02
CA THR A 15 -9.05 3.01 5.48
C THR A 15 -10.03 2.92 4.30
N GLN A 16 -9.78 3.66 3.23
CA GLN A 16 -10.57 3.58 2.00
C GLN A 16 -10.46 2.20 1.33
N LEU A 17 -9.25 1.66 1.24
CA LEU A 17 -9.03 0.31 0.70
C LEU A 17 -9.76 -0.75 1.53
N VAL A 18 -9.69 -0.68 2.87
CA VAL A 18 -10.42 -1.60 3.73
C VAL A 18 -11.94 -1.49 3.52
N ALA A 19 -12.46 -0.28 3.30
CA ALA A 19 -13.88 -0.07 3.07
C ALA A 19 -14.36 -0.54 1.69
N GLN A 20 -13.49 -0.53 0.68
CA GLN A 20 -13.87 -0.79 -0.72
C GLN A 20 -13.45 -2.17 -1.24
N VAL A 21 -12.33 -2.72 -0.77
CA VAL A 21 -11.80 -4.00 -1.26
C VAL A 21 -12.70 -5.14 -0.78
N GLN A 22 -13.28 -5.85 -1.75
CA GLN A 22 -14.08 -7.07 -1.55
C GLN A 22 -13.33 -8.29 -2.10
N GLU A 23 -13.94 -9.47 -1.98
CA GLU A 23 -13.34 -10.69 -2.51
C GLU A 23 -13.06 -10.57 -4.02
N LYS A 24 -11.87 -11.00 -4.48
CA LYS A 24 -11.45 -10.95 -5.89
C LYS A 24 -11.36 -9.55 -6.49
N SER A 25 -11.09 -8.54 -5.66
CA SER A 25 -10.85 -7.17 -6.14
C SER A 25 -9.49 -7.02 -6.81
N LEU A 26 -9.43 -6.18 -7.85
CA LEU A 26 -8.20 -5.71 -8.47
C LEU A 26 -7.91 -4.28 -8.01
N VAL A 27 -6.76 -4.06 -7.39
CA VAL A 27 -6.30 -2.75 -6.94
C VAL A 27 -5.19 -2.27 -7.88
N LEU A 28 -5.35 -1.07 -8.45
CA LEU A 28 -4.35 -0.44 -9.30
C LEU A 28 -3.78 0.78 -8.57
N MET A 29 -2.46 0.87 -8.45
CA MET A 29 -1.76 2.02 -7.87
C MET A 29 -0.61 2.45 -8.76
N ASP A 30 -0.48 3.75 -8.93
CA ASP A 30 0.63 4.38 -9.64
C ASP A 30 1.39 5.29 -8.68
N GLU A 31 2.72 5.15 -8.65
CA GLU A 31 3.66 5.85 -7.78
C GLU A 31 3.22 6.00 -6.31
N PRO A 32 2.94 4.90 -5.58
CA PRO A 32 2.53 4.98 -4.17
C PRO A 32 3.61 5.57 -3.26
N GLU A 33 4.85 5.75 -3.73
CA GLU A 33 5.94 6.42 -3.02
C GLU A 33 5.85 7.95 -2.97
N SER A 34 4.96 8.55 -3.77
CA SER A 34 4.92 10.00 -3.93
C SER A 34 4.68 10.70 -2.58
N HIS A 35 5.62 11.54 -2.16
CA HIS A 35 5.62 12.29 -0.90
C HIS A 35 5.72 11.45 0.40
N LEU A 36 6.12 10.17 0.31
CA LEU A 36 6.24 9.28 1.47
C LEU A 36 7.69 8.95 1.82
N HIS A 37 7.97 8.95 3.13
CA HIS A 37 9.25 8.47 3.63
C HIS A 37 9.36 6.95 3.45
N PRO A 38 10.54 6.42 3.10
CA PRO A 38 10.74 4.99 2.85
C PRO A 38 10.13 4.03 3.89
N PRO A 39 10.26 4.26 5.22
CA PRO A 39 9.70 3.34 6.21
C PRO A 39 8.17 3.26 6.19
N LEU A 40 7.50 4.37 5.84
CA LEU A 40 6.05 4.44 5.76
C LEU A 40 5.52 3.72 4.53
N LEU A 41 6.20 3.89 3.40
CA LEU A 41 5.90 3.15 2.18
C LEU A 41 6.03 1.63 2.41
N SER A 42 7.12 1.19 3.05
CA SER A 42 7.30 -0.21 3.44
C SER A 42 6.15 -0.74 4.29
N ALA A 43 5.73 0.01 5.32
CA ALA A 43 4.62 -0.38 6.18
C ALA A 43 3.28 -0.41 5.44
N PHE A 44 3.07 0.50 4.50
CA PHE A 44 1.89 0.56 3.64
C PHE A 44 1.80 -0.65 2.72
N ILE A 45 2.86 -0.96 1.97
CA ILE A 45 2.90 -2.10 1.03
C ILE A 45 2.66 -3.43 1.77
N ARG A 46 3.30 -3.63 2.94
CA ARG A 46 3.04 -4.81 3.77
C ARG A 46 1.59 -4.90 4.28
N SER A 47 0.96 -3.76 4.55
CA SER A 47 -0.43 -3.73 5.01
C SER A 47 -1.41 -3.99 3.87
N LEU A 48 -1.14 -3.43 2.68
CA LEU A 48 -1.87 -3.71 1.45
C LEU A 48 -1.79 -5.20 1.08
N SER A 49 -0.59 -5.79 1.11
CA SER A 49 -0.39 -7.21 0.83
C SER A 49 -1.22 -8.10 1.77
N ARG A 50 -1.22 -7.81 3.07
CA ARG A 50 -2.06 -8.53 4.06
C ARG A 50 -3.56 -8.37 3.79
N LEU A 51 -4.02 -7.17 3.44
CA LEU A 51 -5.43 -6.92 3.11
C LEU A 51 -5.86 -7.75 1.88
N LEU A 52 -5.07 -7.71 0.82
CA LEU A 52 -5.38 -8.40 -0.44
C LEU A 52 -5.29 -9.92 -0.28
N HIS A 53 -4.32 -10.42 0.48
CA HIS A 53 -4.23 -11.85 0.79
C HIS A 53 -5.50 -12.36 1.50
N ARG A 54 -6.05 -11.59 2.44
CA ARG A 54 -7.29 -11.96 3.13
C ARG A 54 -8.53 -11.91 2.23
N GLN A 55 -8.55 -10.98 1.27
CA GLN A 55 -9.67 -10.77 0.36
C GLN A 55 -9.50 -11.53 -0.97
N ASN A 56 -8.50 -12.41 -1.12
CA ASN A 56 -8.17 -13.05 -2.40
C ASN A 56 -8.10 -12.03 -3.57
N GLY A 57 -7.56 -10.85 -3.27
CA GLY A 57 -7.44 -9.73 -4.21
C GLY A 57 -6.05 -9.66 -4.84
N VAL A 58 -5.95 -8.93 -5.94
CA VAL A 58 -4.70 -8.70 -6.66
C VAL A 58 -4.40 -7.21 -6.67
N ALA A 59 -3.14 -6.83 -6.50
CA ALA A 59 -2.69 -5.47 -6.76
C ALA A 59 -1.69 -5.43 -7.92
N ILE A 60 -1.84 -4.43 -8.78
CA ILE A 60 -0.84 -4.03 -9.77
C ILE A 60 -0.35 -2.64 -9.37
N ILE A 61 0.95 -2.54 -9.14
CA ILE A 61 1.59 -1.33 -8.64
C ILE A 61 2.67 -0.92 -9.63
N ALA A 62 2.54 0.28 -10.19
CA ALA A 62 3.62 0.96 -10.90
C ALA A 62 4.42 1.80 -9.89
N THR A 63 5.74 1.63 -9.87
CA THR A 63 6.61 2.29 -8.90
C THR A 63 8.01 2.47 -9.49
N HIS A 64 8.62 3.61 -9.18
CA HIS A 64 10.03 3.91 -9.37
C HIS A 64 10.85 3.69 -8.08
N SER A 65 10.18 3.43 -6.95
CA SER A 65 10.82 3.27 -5.65
C SER A 65 11.41 1.87 -5.48
N PRO A 66 12.73 1.74 -5.28
CA PRO A 66 13.35 0.44 -5.02
C PRO A 66 12.90 -0.17 -3.68
N VAL A 67 12.34 0.65 -2.79
CA VAL A 67 11.82 0.21 -1.49
C VAL A 67 10.62 -0.70 -1.67
N VAL A 68 9.74 -0.42 -2.64
CA VAL A 68 8.58 -1.29 -2.92
C VAL A 68 9.06 -2.67 -3.38
N LEU A 69 10.07 -2.71 -4.25
CA LEU A 69 10.65 -3.97 -4.73
C LEU A 69 11.27 -4.81 -3.61
N GLN A 70 11.82 -4.17 -2.56
CA GLN A 70 12.38 -4.87 -1.40
C GLN A 70 11.30 -5.55 -0.53
N GLU A 71 10.07 -5.05 -0.55
CA GLU A 71 8.95 -5.57 0.25
C GLU A 71 8.20 -6.73 -0.45
N ILE A 72 8.53 -7.02 -1.71
CA ILE A 72 7.97 -8.17 -2.42
C ILE A 72 8.75 -9.42 -2.02
N PRO A 73 8.10 -10.44 -1.43
CA PRO A 73 8.76 -11.68 -1.06
C PRO A 73 9.35 -12.36 -2.30
N ARG A 74 10.59 -12.84 -2.19
CA ARG A 74 11.19 -13.68 -3.22
C ARG A 74 10.46 -15.01 -3.24
N SER A 75 9.97 -15.40 -4.42
CA SER A 75 9.43 -16.75 -4.67
C SER A 75 10.55 -17.77 -4.77
#